data_AF-A0A2S2N8D7-F1
#
_entry.id   AF-A0A2S2N8D7-F1
#
_cell.length_a   1.000
_cell.length_b   1.000
_cell.length_c   1.000
_cell.angle_alpha   90.00
_cell.angle_beta   90.00
_cell.angle_gamma   90.00
#
_symmetry.space_group_name_H-M   'P 1'
#
loop_
_entity.id
_entity.type
_entity.pdbx_description
1 polymer ?
#
loop_
_entity_poly.entity_id
_entity_poly.type
_entity_poly.pdbx_seq_one_letter_code
_entity_poly.pdbx_strand_id
1 'polypeptide(L)'
;KYAMSADIEKMYRQIWIADKDRDLQRVLWRANPEDEVKEFRLKTVTYGTTPASYLATACLRKLADDSRPQFPNASIAVATDFYMDDYLGGAPTFDEAVKLRNEIVAITNAAGFHLRKWVSNDDRILSGITNEVNDPFRVLNVDGNAVKTLGLSWVPNNDTYLYKFDNVNNSKVITKRTVLSAIATVFDPLSLIGPVVVKAKIFMQQLWTNKVSWDEKLPLPLYNAWNTYYEELADIEQIRIPRCVVGVDKPICIQIHGFADASIKAYAAAMYLRATDEHGNHATRLIAAKSRVAPLKVVSLAKLELCAAVLLIRLVNKILPSLRINCSRRYFWSDSTIVLAWISSPAFRWKTFVAHRVG
;
A
#
# COMPACT_ATOMS: atom_id res chain seq x y z
N LYS A 1 -15.59 -1.67 -13.93
CA LYS A 1 -15.31 -0.51 -13.04
C LYS A 1 -14.05 0.19 -13.50
N TYR A 2 -14.01 1.51 -13.38
CA TYR A 2 -12.94 2.33 -13.93
C TYR A 2 -12.02 2.84 -12.83
N ALA A 3 -10.72 2.84 -13.09
CA ALA A 3 -9.69 3.31 -12.19
C ALA A 3 -8.71 4.18 -12.94
N MET A 4 -8.23 5.21 -12.27
CA MET A 4 -7.30 6.19 -12.80
C MET A 4 -6.32 6.66 -11.73
N SER A 5 -5.12 7.00 -12.16
CA SER A 5 -4.10 7.61 -11.32
C SER A 5 -3.48 8.81 -12.01
N ALA A 6 -2.97 9.74 -11.22
CA ALA A 6 -2.22 10.91 -11.67
C ALA A 6 -1.26 11.38 -10.57
N ASP A 7 -0.29 12.22 -10.90
CA ASP A 7 0.55 12.93 -9.92
C ASP A 7 0.44 14.44 -10.04
N ILE A 8 0.56 15.14 -8.91
CA ILE A 8 0.69 16.60 -8.90
C ILE A 8 2.12 16.98 -9.28
N GLU A 9 2.25 17.77 -10.35
CA GLU A 9 3.55 18.29 -10.75
C GLU A 9 4.16 19.19 -9.67
N LYS A 10 5.31 18.75 -9.13
CA LYS A 10 6.12 19.54 -8.19
C LYS A 10 5.29 20.09 -7.02
N MET A 11 4.40 19.28 -6.45
CA MET A 11 3.41 19.66 -5.43
C MET A 11 3.89 20.71 -4.43
N TYR A 12 5.03 20.49 -3.76
CA TYR A 12 5.56 21.42 -2.74
C TYR A 12 5.90 22.81 -3.28
N ARG A 13 6.32 22.91 -4.56
CA ARG A 13 6.68 24.18 -5.21
C ARG A 13 5.47 25.04 -5.55
N GLN A 14 4.26 24.50 -5.50
CA GLN A 14 3.03 25.26 -5.74
C GLN A 14 2.52 25.97 -4.48
N ILE A 15 3.14 25.74 -3.32
CA ILE A 15 2.66 26.23 -2.03
C ILE A 15 3.64 27.28 -1.50
N TRP A 16 3.15 28.50 -1.33
CA TRP A 16 3.92 29.59 -0.74
C TRP A 16 4.11 29.41 0.76
N ILE A 17 5.30 29.75 1.23
CA ILE A 17 5.60 29.91 2.66
C ILE A 17 5.29 31.35 3.05
N ALA A 18 4.76 31.53 4.26
CA ALA A 18 4.48 32.84 4.83
C ALA A 18 5.76 33.68 4.86
N ASP A 19 5.66 34.97 4.51
CA ASP A 19 6.84 35.84 4.32
C ASP A 19 7.79 35.84 5.52
N LYS A 20 7.25 35.85 6.74
CA LYS A 20 8.00 35.81 8.01
C LYS A 20 8.83 34.53 8.20
N ASP A 21 8.43 33.42 7.60
CA ASP A 21 9.07 32.12 7.77
C ASP A 21 10.07 31.81 6.65
N ARG A 22 10.11 32.64 5.58
CA ARG A 22 10.98 32.40 4.42
C ARG A 22 12.46 32.53 4.76
N ASP A 23 12.82 33.39 5.70
CA ASP A 23 14.24 33.54 6.11
C ASP A 23 14.78 32.27 6.80
N LEU A 24 13.91 31.37 7.27
CA LEU A 24 14.30 30.06 7.79
C LEU A 24 14.61 29.04 6.69
N GLN A 25 14.41 29.39 5.41
CA GLN A 25 14.66 28.54 4.24
C GLN A 25 15.78 29.07 3.34
N ARG A 26 16.79 29.70 3.95
CA ARG A 26 17.97 30.17 3.23
C ARG A 26 18.86 29.01 2.81
N VAL A 27 19.38 29.10 1.59
CA VAL A 27 20.36 28.15 1.06
C VAL A 27 21.51 28.91 0.43
N LEU A 28 22.70 28.34 0.54
CA LEU A 28 23.89 28.81 -0.14
C LEU A 28 24.05 28.01 -1.43
N TRP A 29 24.26 28.69 -2.55
CA TRP A 29 24.46 28.01 -3.83
C TRP A 29 25.44 28.76 -4.73
N ARG A 30 26.20 27.97 -5.49
CA ARG A 30 27.07 28.40 -6.58
C ARG A 30 27.13 27.29 -7.61
N ALA A 31 27.35 27.64 -8.88
CA ALA A 31 27.42 26.66 -9.95
C ALA A 31 28.79 25.96 -9.97
N ASN A 32 29.86 26.75 -9.88
CA ASN A 32 31.23 26.27 -9.86
C ASN A 32 31.90 26.53 -8.49
N PRO A 33 32.87 25.70 -8.07
CA PRO A 33 33.64 25.92 -6.84
C PRO A 33 34.42 27.24 -6.78
N GLU A 34 34.70 27.85 -7.93
CA GLU A 34 35.38 29.15 -8.04
C GLU A 34 34.41 30.34 -8.01
N ASP A 35 33.12 30.09 -8.22
CA ASP A 35 32.11 31.15 -8.18
C ASP A 35 31.90 31.63 -6.74
N GLU A 36 31.57 32.92 -6.60
CA GLU A 36 31.12 33.49 -5.35
C GLU A 36 29.85 32.77 -4.86
N VAL A 37 29.84 32.40 -3.58
CA VAL A 37 28.69 31.76 -2.94
C VAL A 37 27.55 32.77 -2.83
N LYS A 38 26.39 32.43 -3.39
CA LYS A 38 25.18 33.28 -3.33
C LYS A 38 24.20 32.76 -2.29
N GLU A 39 23.56 33.69 -1.59
CA GLU A 39 22.45 33.40 -0.69
C GLU A 39 21.12 33.44 -1.45
N PHE A 40 20.34 32.37 -1.33
CA PHE A 40 18.98 32.30 -1.86
C PHE A 40 17.99 32.08 -0.75
N ARG A 41 16.79 32.64 -0.93
CA ARG A 41 15.66 32.43 -0.03
C ARG A 41 14.55 31.68 -0.77
N LEU A 42 14.32 30.43 -0.38
CA LEU A 42 13.24 29.63 -0.95
C LEU A 42 11.90 30.20 -0.48
N LYS A 43 10.98 30.41 -1.42
CA LYS A 43 9.68 31.03 -1.13
C LYS A 43 8.53 30.04 -1.00
N THR A 44 8.74 28.80 -1.40
CA THR A 44 7.74 27.73 -1.43
C THR A 44 8.06 26.67 -0.40
N VAL A 45 7.13 25.77 -0.11
CA VAL A 45 7.40 24.60 0.74
C VAL A 45 8.59 23.83 0.16
N THR A 46 9.55 23.50 1.03
CA THR A 46 10.76 22.75 0.69
C THR A 46 10.64 21.34 1.24
N TYR A 47 10.76 20.35 0.36
CA TYR A 47 10.74 18.93 0.73
C TYR A 47 11.89 18.59 1.69
N GLY A 48 11.70 17.55 2.50
CA GLY A 48 12.69 17.12 3.50
C GLY A 48 12.62 17.89 4.82
N THR A 49 11.90 19.02 4.88
CA THR A 49 11.58 19.67 6.16
C THR A 49 10.46 18.93 6.89
N THR A 50 10.51 18.88 8.22
CA THR A 50 9.53 18.16 9.06
C THR A 50 8.06 18.51 8.73
N PRO A 51 7.66 19.77 8.51
CA PRO A 51 6.26 20.09 8.26
C PRO A 51 5.83 19.97 6.78
N ALA A 52 6.75 19.77 5.83
CA ALA A 52 6.46 19.88 4.40
C ALA A 52 5.25 19.02 3.97
N SER A 53 5.23 17.75 4.39
CA SER A 53 4.16 16.82 4.02
C SER A 53 2.80 17.22 4.60
N TYR A 54 2.81 17.71 5.84
CA TYR A 54 1.59 18.21 6.47
C TYR A 54 1.07 19.45 5.75
N LEU A 55 1.94 20.42 5.46
CA LEU A 55 1.53 21.66 4.76
C LEU A 55 0.94 21.34 3.38
N ALA A 56 1.56 20.42 2.63
CA ALA A 56 1.11 20.03 1.31
C ALA A 56 -0.26 19.34 1.34
N THR A 57 -0.43 18.36 2.23
CA THR A 57 -1.71 17.65 2.39
C THR A 57 -2.81 18.53 2.99
N ALA A 58 -2.46 19.48 3.85
CA ALA A 58 -3.41 20.45 4.40
C ALA A 58 -3.95 21.39 3.30
N CYS A 59 -3.11 21.81 2.36
CA CYS A 59 -3.54 22.62 1.21
C CYS A 59 -4.55 21.86 0.34
N LEU A 60 -4.31 20.58 0.04
CA LEU A 60 -5.27 19.76 -0.70
C LEU A 60 -6.62 19.61 0.04
N ARG A 61 -6.58 19.39 1.36
CA ARG A 61 -7.81 19.32 2.16
C ARG A 61 -8.59 20.64 2.14
N LYS A 62 -7.90 21.76 2.32
CA LYS A 62 -8.51 23.09 2.25
C LYS A 62 -9.13 23.35 0.88
N LEU A 63 -8.42 22.98 -0.18
CA LEU A 63 -8.90 23.09 -1.56
C LEU A 63 -10.16 22.24 -1.81
N ALA A 64 -10.20 21.02 -1.27
CA ALA A 64 -11.39 20.18 -1.32
C ALA A 64 -12.58 20.81 -0.59
N ASP A 65 -12.37 21.35 0.62
CA ASP A 65 -13.43 21.99 1.38
C ASP A 65 -14.01 23.22 0.65
N ASP A 66 -13.14 24.05 0.07
CA ASP A 66 -13.53 25.26 -0.68
C ASP A 66 -14.25 24.94 -1.99
N SER A 67 -13.91 23.82 -2.62
CA SER A 67 -14.50 23.39 -3.89
C SER A 67 -15.81 22.62 -3.72
N ARG A 68 -16.15 22.21 -2.50
CA ARG A 68 -17.29 21.35 -2.19
C ARG A 68 -18.64 21.87 -2.66
N PRO A 69 -18.95 23.20 -2.59
CA PRO A 69 -20.22 23.72 -3.09
C PRO A 69 -20.40 23.53 -4.60
N GLN A 70 -19.31 23.56 -5.37
CA GLN A 70 -19.35 23.45 -6.83
C GLN A 70 -19.19 22.00 -7.31
N PHE A 71 -18.30 21.24 -6.66
CA PHE A 71 -17.90 19.89 -7.07
C PHE A 71 -17.93 18.91 -5.91
N PRO A 72 -19.12 18.51 -5.40
CA PRO A 72 -19.23 17.77 -4.14
C PRO A 72 -18.51 16.41 -4.16
N ASN A 73 -18.64 15.64 -5.25
CA ASN A 73 -18.03 14.31 -5.36
C ASN A 73 -16.52 14.38 -5.58
N ALA A 74 -16.07 15.22 -6.51
CA ALA A 74 -14.64 15.42 -6.75
C ALA A 74 -13.91 16.00 -5.54
N SER A 75 -14.56 16.86 -4.75
CA SER A 75 -13.99 17.37 -3.50
C SER A 75 -13.75 16.26 -2.48
N ILE A 76 -14.67 15.30 -2.36
CA ILE A 76 -14.46 14.11 -1.51
C ILE A 76 -13.24 13.33 -2.02
N ALA A 77 -13.12 13.10 -3.33
CA ALA A 77 -11.98 12.42 -3.91
C ALA A 77 -10.66 13.16 -3.66
N VAL A 78 -10.61 14.48 -3.85
CA VAL A 78 -9.42 15.30 -3.54
C VAL A 78 -9.02 15.17 -2.06
N ALA A 79 -9.98 15.13 -1.15
CA ALA A 79 -9.70 14.99 0.28
C ALA A 79 -9.23 13.59 0.72
N THR A 80 -9.57 12.54 -0.04
CA THR A 80 -9.49 11.15 0.46
C THR A 80 -8.74 10.17 -0.44
N ASP A 81 -8.54 10.50 -1.71
CA ASP A 81 -7.96 9.61 -2.73
C ASP A 81 -6.54 10.05 -3.13
N PHE A 82 -6.02 11.13 -2.55
CA PHE A 82 -4.61 11.51 -2.66
C PHE A 82 -3.78 10.86 -1.55
N TYR A 83 -2.66 10.26 -1.94
CA TYR A 83 -1.54 10.01 -1.05
C TYR A 83 -0.41 10.95 -1.46
N MET A 84 -0.20 12.01 -0.68
CA MET A 84 0.74 13.08 -1.04
C MET A 84 0.39 13.69 -2.41
N ASP A 85 1.28 13.57 -3.39
CA ASP A 85 1.12 14.03 -4.76
C ASP A 85 0.40 13.02 -5.67
N ASP A 86 0.30 11.74 -5.28
CA ASP A 86 -0.33 10.69 -6.07
C ASP A 86 -1.85 10.66 -5.84
N TYR A 87 -2.61 10.89 -6.92
CA TYR A 87 -4.05 10.65 -6.97
C TYR A 87 -4.34 9.20 -7.36
N LEU A 88 -5.20 8.51 -6.61
CA LEU A 88 -5.64 7.14 -6.88
C LEU A 88 -7.15 7.01 -6.70
N GLY A 89 -7.88 7.12 -7.81
CA GLY A 89 -9.33 7.12 -7.77
C GLY A 89 -9.99 6.39 -8.94
N GLY A 90 -11.27 6.62 -9.11
CA GLY A 90 -12.07 5.95 -10.12
C GLY A 90 -13.56 6.05 -9.86
N ALA A 91 -14.34 5.42 -10.73
CA ALA A 91 -15.80 5.39 -10.61
C ALA A 91 -16.40 4.07 -11.13
N PRO A 92 -17.64 3.74 -10.71
CA PRO A 92 -18.33 2.56 -11.21
C PRO A 92 -18.56 2.57 -12.73
N THR A 93 -18.96 3.72 -13.28
CA THR A 93 -19.29 3.90 -14.71
C THR A 93 -18.30 4.79 -15.44
N PHE A 94 -18.32 4.72 -16.78
CA PHE A 94 -17.43 5.48 -17.64
C PHE A 94 -17.69 6.98 -17.51
N ASP A 95 -18.97 7.38 -17.59
CA ASP A 95 -19.37 8.79 -17.53
C ASP A 95 -19.05 9.41 -16.17
N GLU A 96 -19.26 8.68 -15.08
CA GLU A 96 -18.88 9.14 -13.74
C GLU A 96 -17.35 9.29 -13.61
N ALA A 97 -16.57 8.41 -14.21
CA ALA A 97 -15.11 8.49 -14.17
C ALA A 97 -14.59 9.70 -14.96
N VAL A 98 -15.14 9.94 -16.16
CA VAL A 98 -14.80 11.11 -16.99
C VAL A 98 -15.21 12.40 -16.30
N LYS A 99 -16.40 12.45 -15.70
CA LYS A 99 -16.86 13.60 -14.91
C LYS A 99 -15.93 13.86 -13.72
N LEU A 100 -15.63 12.84 -12.93
CA LEU A 100 -14.75 12.94 -11.77
C LEU A 100 -13.36 13.44 -12.17
N ARG A 101 -12.77 12.89 -13.24
CA ARG A 101 -11.49 13.34 -13.80
C ARG A 101 -11.52 14.85 -14.09
N ASN A 102 -12.52 15.32 -14.84
CA ASN A 102 -12.62 16.73 -15.24
C ASN A 102 -12.77 17.67 -14.04
N GLU A 103 -13.63 17.29 -13.09
CA GLU A 103 -13.87 18.10 -11.88
C GLU A 103 -12.61 18.16 -11.00
N ILE A 104 -11.88 17.05 -10.82
CA ILE A 104 -10.62 17.05 -10.08
C ILE A 104 -9.56 17.91 -10.76
N VAL A 105 -9.45 17.83 -12.10
CA VAL A 105 -8.55 18.71 -12.87
C VAL A 105 -8.91 20.18 -12.66
N ALA A 106 -10.20 20.52 -12.69
CA ALA A 106 -10.64 21.89 -12.44
C ALA A 106 -10.28 22.38 -11.02
N ILE A 107 -10.58 21.57 -10.00
CA ILE A 107 -10.25 21.87 -8.60
C ILE A 107 -8.75 22.10 -8.42
N THR A 108 -7.94 21.14 -8.88
CA THR A 108 -6.49 21.16 -8.67
C THR A 108 -5.80 22.27 -9.46
N ASN A 109 -6.24 22.55 -10.70
CA ASN A 109 -5.72 23.66 -11.49
C ASN A 109 -6.01 25.03 -10.86
N ALA A 110 -7.15 25.20 -10.17
CA ALA A 110 -7.47 26.46 -9.50
C ALA A 110 -6.45 26.84 -8.41
N ALA A 111 -5.69 25.86 -7.89
CA ALA A 111 -4.62 26.05 -6.92
C ALA A 111 -3.20 25.89 -7.50
N GLY A 112 -3.05 25.76 -8.83
CA GLY A 112 -1.77 25.50 -9.49
C GLY A 112 -1.23 24.08 -9.32
N PHE A 113 -2.03 23.15 -8.77
CA PHE A 113 -1.68 21.74 -8.65
C PHE A 113 -1.96 20.99 -9.97
N HIS A 114 -1.15 21.26 -10.99
CA HIS A 114 -1.32 20.60 -12.29
C HIS A 114 -1.10 19.09 -12.20
N LEU A 115 -2.14 18.31 -12.52
CA LEU A 115 -2.07 16.85 -12.53
C LEU A 115 -1.51 16.31 -13.83
N ARG A 116 -0.49 15.46 -13.76
CA ARG A 116 0.16 14.79 -14.90
C ARG A 116 0.29 13.28 -14.63
N LYS A 117 1.01 12.58 -15.50
CA LYS A 117 1.20 11.11 -15.50
C LYS A 117 -0.10 10.34 -15.37
N TRP A 118 -1.11 10.80 -16.11
CA TRP A 118 -2.39 10.14 -16.12
C TRP A 118 -2.28 8.72 -16.67
N VAL A 119 -2.93 7.80 -15.97
CA VAL A 119 -3.06 6.39 -16.34
C VAL A 119 -4.46 5.94 -15.99
N SER A 120 -5.05 5.06 -16.79
CA SER A 120 -6.38 4.51 -16.58
C SER A 120 -6.43 3.05 -17.04
N ASN A 121 -7.32 2.25 -16.46
CA ASN A 121 -7.61 0.91 -17.01
C ASN A 121 -8.46 0.93 -18.28
N ASP A 122 -8.93 2.11 -18.69
CA ASP A 122 -9.59 2.35 -19.97
C ASP A 122 -9.10 3.68 -20.57
N ASP A 123 -8.45 3.59 -21.73
CA ASP A 123 -7.83 4.74 -22.42
C ASP A 123 -8.84 5.79 -22.87
N ARG A 124 -10.12 5.44 -23.02
CA ARG A 124 -11.17 6.42 -23.37
C ARG A 124 -11.31 7.47 -22.26
N ILE A 125 -10.99 7.13 -21.01
CA ILE A 125 -10.94 8.08 -19.88
C ILE A 125 -9.77 9.05 -20.02
N LEU A 126 -8.81 8.84 -20.90
CA LEU A 126 -7.67 9.76 -21.09
C LEU A 126 -7.89 10.75 -22.25
N SER A 127 -8.81 10.45 -23.15
CA SER A 127 -9.07 11.21 -24.39
C SER A 127 -9.39 12.71 -24.23
N GLY A 128 -9.83 13.14 -23.04
CA GLY A 128 -10.17 14.54 -22.75
C GLY A 128 -9.06 15.32 -22.03
N ILE A 129 -7.87 14.74 -21.87
CA ILE A 129 -6.73 15.39 -21.23
C ILE A 129 -5.90 16.09 -22.32
N THR A 130 -6.02 17.41 -22.42
CA THR A 130 -5.21 18.19 -23.36
C THR A 130 -3.75 18.26 -22.90
N ASN A 131 -2.83 18.29 -23.86
CA ASN A 131 -1.39 18.45 -23.64
C ASN A 131 -0.86 19.72 -24.30
N GLU A 132 -1.48 20.86 -23.98
CA GLU A 132 -1.20 22.16 -24.63
C GLU A 132 0.25 22.63 -24.46
N VAL A 133 0.94 22.16 -23.42
CA VAL A 133 2.33 22.50 -23.10
C VAL A 133 3.36 21.47 -23.59
N ASN A 134 2.95 20.48 -24.40
CA ASN A 134 3.81 19.38 -24.86
C ASN A 134 4.58 18.69 -23.72
N ASP A 135 3.95 18.49 -22.56
CA ASP A 135 4.55 17.74 -21.46
C ASP A 135 4.58 16.25 -21.83
N PRO A 136 5.76 15.62 -22.00
CA PRO A 136 5.87 14.21 -22.35
C PRO A 136 5.35 13.29 -21.22
N PHE A 137 5.18 13.81 -20.01
CA PHE A 137 4.65 13.08 -18.87
C PHE A 137 3.18 13.35 -18.63
N ARG A 138 2.47 14.08 -19.49
CA ARG A 138 1.06 14.45 -19.29
C ARG A 138 0.17 13.21 -19.10
N VAL A 139 0.29 12.28 -20.03
CA VAL A 139 -0.31 10.95 -20.02
C VAL A 139 0.83 9.96 -20.16
N LEU A 140 0.91 8.96 -19.30
CA LEU A 140 1.93 7.93 -19.47
C LEU A 140 1.46 6.99 -20.58
N ASN A 141 2.26 6.85 -21.64
CA ASN A 141 2.05 5.73 -22.53
C ASN A 141 2.52 4.46 -21.81
N VAL A 142 1.56 3.60 -21.52
CA VAL A 142 1.82 2.37 -20.79
C VAL A 142 2.04 1.20 -21.76
N ASP A 143 1.53 1.22 -23.00
CA ASP A 143 1.66 0.13 -23.99
C ASP A 143 1.47 -1.28 -23.39
N GLY A 144 0.54 -1.44 -22.43
CA GLY A 144 0.31 -2.69 -21.71
C GLY A 144 1.34 -3.08 -20.62
N ASN A 145 2.35 -2.25 -20.39
CA ASN A 145 3.32 -2.40 -19.31
C ASN A 145 2.73 -2.08 -17.93
N ALA A 146 3.51 -2.32 -16.88
CA ALA A 146 3.12 -1.95 -15.53
C ALA A 146 3.64 -0.57 -15.13
N VAL A 147 2.78 0.22 -14.49
CA VAL A 147 3.12 1.51 -13.89
C VAL A 147 3.34 1.34 -12.39
N LYS A 148 4.42 1.92 -11.87
CA LYS A 148 4.71 1.91 -10.43
C LYS A 148 3.84 2.97 -9.74
N THR A 149 3.03 2.52 -8.80
CA THR A 149 2.05 3.34 -8.06
C THR A 149 2.17 3.00 -6.58
N LEU A 150 2.58 3.97 -5.75
CA LEU A 150 2.84 3.78 -4.31
C LEU A 150 3.71 2.56 -3.97
N GLY A 151 4.69 2.25 -4.84
CA GLY A 151 5.60 1.10 -4.66
C GLY A 151 5.08 -0.24 -5.20
N LEU A 152 3.80 -0.35 -5.59
CA LEU A 152 3.25 -1.52 -6.29
C LEU A 152 3.30 -1.31 -7.80
N SER A 153 3.35 -2.40 -8.58
CA SER A 153 3.24 -2.33 -10.03
C SER A 153 1.81 -2.67 -10.46
N TRP A 154 1.17 -1.77 -11.21
CA TRP A 154 -0.20 -1.94 -11.71
C TRP A 154 -0.19 -2.01 -13.24
N VAL A 155 -0.84 -3.01 -13.80
CA VAL A 155 -1.09 -3.17 -15.24
C VAL A 155 -2.50 -2.67 -15.51
N PRO A 156 -2.67 -1.48 -16.13
CA PRO A 156 -3.98 -0.85 -16.25
C PRO A 156 -4.94 -1.66 -17.13
N ASN A 157 -4.50 -2.11 -18.31
CA ASN A 157 -5.36 -2.79 -19.29
C ASN A 157 -6.08 -4.02 -18.73
N ASN A 158 -5.40 -4.79 -17.88
CA ASN A 158 -5.96 -5.98 -17.24
C ASN A 158 -6.50 -5.71 -15.83
N ASP A 159 -6.31 -4.49 -15.32
CA ASP A 159 -6.61 -4.07 -13.95
C ASP A 159 -6.04 -5.00 -12.86
N THR A 160 -4.75 -5.35 -13.00
CA THR A 160 -4.06 -6.26 -12.07
C THR A 160 -2.81 -5.65 -11.48
N TYR A 161 -2.54 -5.97 -10.23
CA TYR A 161 -1.23 -5.78 -9.61
C TYR A 161 -0.28 -6.91 -9.98
N LEU A 162 0.99 -6.57 -10.10
CA LEU A 162 2.11 -7.49 -10.18
C LEU A 162 3.24 -7.08 -9.23
N TYR A 163 4.13 -8.01 -8.96
CA TYR A 163 5.37 -7.78 -8.25
C TYR A 163 6.52 -7.80 -9.25
N LYS A 164 7.47 -6.90 -9.07
CA LYS A 164 8.73 -6.92 -9.80
C LYS A 164 9.83 -7.30 -8.84
N PHE A 165 10.74 -8.12 -9.31
CA PHE A 165 11.90 -8.55 -8.56
C PHE A 165 13.16 -8.21 -9.35
N ASP A 166 13.78 -7.10 -8.97
CA ASP A 166 15.09 -6.76 -9.51
C ASP A 166 16.10 -7.73 -8.89
N ASN A 167 16.77 -8.53 -9.72
CA ASN A 167 17.80 -9.46 -9.25
C ASN A 167 19.07 -8.67 -8.89
N VAL A 168 19.09 -8.07 -7.70
CA VAL A 168 20.19 -7.18 -7.25
C VAL A 168 21.35 -7.96 -6.63
N ASN A 169 21.20 -9.25 -6.36
CA ASN A 169 22.21 -10.02 -5.64
C ASN A 169 23.36 -10.50 -6.54
N ASN A 170 24.15 -9.55 -7.04
CA ASN A 170 25.42 -9.80 -7.75
C ASN A 170 26.60 -10.07 -6.79
N SER A 171 26.34 -10.21 -5.49
CA SER A 171 27.40 -10.47 -4.50
C SER A 171 27.86 -11.93 -4.59
N LYS A 172 29.17 -12.13 -4.78
CA LYS A 172 29.80 -13.46 -4.69
C LYS A 172 29.67 -14.10 -3.30
N VAL A 173 29.36 -13.31 -2.28
CA VAL A 173 29.24 -13.76 -0.88
C VAL A 173 27.88 -13.35 -0.33
N ILE A 174 27.12 -14.35 0.14
CA ILE A 174 25.85 -14.14 0.81
C ILE A 174 26.11 -14.07 2.31
N THR A 175 25.68 -12.97 2.92
CA THR A 175 25.80 -12.68 4.35
C THR A 175 24.43 -12.38 4.94
N LYS A 176 24.33 -12.29 6.26
CA LYS A 176 23.09 -11.88 6.92
C LYS A 176 22.64 -10.48 6.46
N ARG A 177 23.58 -9.57 6.19
CA ARG A 177 23.28 -8.22 5.69
C ARG A 177 22.66 -8.26 4.29
N THR A 178 23.22 -9.04 3.37
CA THR A 178 22.67 -9.13 2.00
C THR A 178 21.30 -9.80 2.00
N VAL A 179 21.09 -10.81 2.83
CA VAL A 179 19.77 -11.43 3.07
C VAL A 179 18.76 -10.40 3.53
N LEU A 180 19.06 -9.64 4.59
CA LEU A 180 18.14 -8.62 5.11
C LEU A 180 17.84 -7.54 4.07
N SER A 181 18.86 -7.11 3.32
CA SER A 181 18.71 -6.13 2.24
C SER A 181 17.76 -6.65 1.16
N ALA A 182 17.92 -7.91 0.72
CA ALA A 182 17.04 -8.52 -0.26
C ALA A 182 15.60 -8.70 0.26
N ILE A 183 15.40 -9.03 1.53
CA ILE A 183 14.05 -9.09 2.12
C ILE A 183 13.39 -7.70 2.09
N ALA A 184 14.17 -6.65 2.33
CA ALA A 184 13.68 -5.27 2.37
C ALA A 184 13.28 -4.72 0.99
N THR A 185 13.78 -5.29 -0.12
CA THR A 185 13.36 -4.88 -1.47
C THR A 185 11.97 -5.40 -1.83
N VAL A 186 11.49 -6.46 -1.18
CA VAL A 186 10.14 -7.01 -1.40
C VAL A 186 9.09 -6.12 -0.72
N PHE A 187 8.55 -5.18 -1.48
CA PHE A 187 7.51 -4.26 -1.01
C PHE A 187 6.11 -4.86 -1.17
N ASP A 188 5.50 -5.26 -0.05
CA ASP A 188 4.14 -5.83 -0.01
C ASP A 188 3.30 -5.21 1.13
N PRO A 189 2.74 -4.00 0.93
CA PRO A 189 2.06 -3.25 1.98
C PRO A 189 0.76 -3.92 2.45
N LEU A 190 0.09 -4.64 1.55
CA LEU A 190 -1.17 -5.36 1.83
C LEU A 190 -0.94 -6.82 2.22
N SER A 191 0.31 -7.29 2.22
CA SER A 191 0.68 -8.70 2.46
C SER A 191 0.01 -9.69 1.49
N LEU A 192 -0.20 -9.30 0.22
CA LEU A 192 -0.87 -10.15 -0.79
C LEU A 192 -0.01 -11.34 -1.20
N ILE A 193 1.33 -11.21 -1.11
CA ILE A 193 2.30 -12.30 -1.23
C ILE A 193 2.86 -12.68 0.14
N GLY A 194 2.04 -12.52 1.19
CA GLY A 194 2.39 -12.82 2.58
C GLY A 194 3.10 -14.17 2.81
N PRO A 195 2.72 -15.27 2.13
CA PRO A 195 3.44 -16.55 2.21
C PRO A 195 4.90 -16.48 1.74
N VAL A 196 5.20 -15.70 0.71
CA VAL A 196 6.58 -15.50 0.20
C VAL A 196 7.39 -14.68 1.20
N VAL A 197 6.80 -13.60 1.71
CA VAL A 197 7.47 -12.67 2.64
C VAL A 197 7.71 -13.32 4.02
N VAL A 198 6.78 -14.16 4.50
CA VAL A 198 6.94 -14.81 5.82
C VAL A 198 8.04 -15.86 5.81
N LYS A 199 8.24 -16.60 4.70
CA LYS A 199 9.37 -17.53 4.54
C LYS A 199 10.71 -16.81 4.72
N ALA A 200 10.89 -15.68 4.05
CA ALA A 200 12.06 -14.81 4.20
C ALA A 200 12.26 -14.35 5.66
N LYS A 201 11.20 -13.91 6.33
CA LYS A 201 11.27 -13.47 7.74
C LYS A 201 11.62 -14.61 8.70
N ILE A 202 11.10 -15.82 8.46
CA ILE A 202 11.47 -17.02 9.23
C ILE A 202 12.95 -17.34 9.00
N PHE A 203 13.43 -17.27 7.76
CA PHE A 203 14.83 -17.48 7.43
C PHE A 203 15.73 -16.46 8.16
N MET A 204 15.36 -15.18 8.16
CA MET A 204 16.07 -14.16 8.92
C MET A 204 16.13 -14.49 10.43
N GLN A 205 15.03 -14.99 11.00
CA GLN A 205 15.02 -15.47 12.38
C GLN A 205 15.97 -16.64 12.60
N GLN A 206 16.05 -17.59 11.67
CA GLN A 206 17.00 -18.70 11.73
C GLN A 206 18.45 -18.22 11.73
N LEU A 207 18.80 -17.20 10.94
CA LEU A 207 20.15 -16.64 10.94
C LEU A 207 20.52 -16.02 12.30
N TRP A 208 19.57 -15.42 13.01
CA TRP A 208 19.79 -14.92 14.38
C TRP A 208 19.96 -16.06 15.38
N THR A 209 19.10 -17.08 15.31
CA THR A 209 19.19 -18.25 16.21
C THR A 209 20.50 -19.01 16.03
N ASN A 210 21.03 -19.10 14.81
CA ASN A 210 22.33 -19.71 14.51
C ASN A 210 23.53 -18.79 14.79
N LYS A 211 23.31 -17.60 15.37
CA LYS A 211 24.37 -16.64 15.76
C LYS A 211 25.35 -16.25 14.63
N VAL A 212 24.92 -16.33 13.37
CA VAL A 212 25.72 -15.87 12.21
C VAL A 212 26.03 -14.38 12.39
N SER A 213 27.23 -13.91 12.07
CA SER A 213 27.55 -12.47 12.15
C SER A 213 26.99 -11.71 10.93
N TRP A 214 27.00 -10.37 10.97
CA TRP A 214 26.38 -9.54 9.91
C TRP A 214 27.02 -9.75 8.53
N ASP A 215 28.35 -9.78 8.51
CA ASP A 215 29.17 -9.80 7.29
C ASP A 215 29.90 -11.15 7.11
N GLU A 216 29.52 -12.15 7.91
CA GLU A 216 30.01 -13.52 7.80
C GLU A 216 29.28 -14.27 6.68
N LYS A 217 30.01 -15.11 5.95
CA LYS A 217 29.45 -16.00 4.92
C LYS A 217 28.47 -16.98 5.58
N LEU A 218 27.30 -17.17 4.95
CA LEU A 218 26.34 -18.16 5.44
C LEU A 218 26.94 -19.58 5.45
N PRO A 219 26.72 -20.36 6.53
CA PRO A 219 27.00 -21.79 6.53
C PRO A 219 26.30 -22.50 5.37
N LEU A 220 26.93 -23.54 4.82
CA LEU A 220 26.47 -24.20 3.59
C LEU A 220 24.98 -24.59 3.60
N PRO A 221 24.39 -25.15 4.68
CA PRO A 221 22.96 -25.47 4.70
C PRO A 221 22.05 -24.23 4.58
N LEU A 222 22.42 -23.13 5.24
CA LEU A 222 21.66 -21.87 5.19
C LEU A 222 21.84 -21.15 3.85
N TYR A 223 23.04 -21.22 3.29
CA TYR A 223 23.32 -20.73 1.94
C TYR A 223 22.45 -21.41 0.90
N ASN A 224 22.42 -22.75 0.89
CA ASN A 224 21.61 -23.52 -0.07
C ASN A 224 20.11 -23.19 0.08
N ALA A 225 19.60 -23.17 1.31
CA ALA A 225 18.19 -22.84 1.57
C ALA A 225 17.83 -21.40 1.13
N TRP A 226 18.74 -20.44 1.33
CA TRP A 226 18.53 -19.07 0.85
C TRP A 226 18.54 -18.99 -0.66
N ASN A 227 19.48 -19.66 -1.33
CA ASN A 227 19.55 -19.66 -2.79
C ASN A 227 18.31 -20.24 -3.42
N THR A 228 17.80 -21.38 -2.92
CA THR A 228 16.54 -21.94 -3.40
C THR A 228 15.39 -20.94 -3.26
N TYR A 229 15.24 -20.32 -2.08
CA TYR A 229 14.22 -19.28 -1.89
C TYR A 229 14.39 -18.10 -2.86
N TYR A 230 15.63 -17.66 -3.06
CA TYR A 230 15.95 -16.50 -3.88
C TYR A 230 15.72 -16.77 -5.38
N GLU A 231 16.02 -17.98 -5.85
CA GLU A 231 15.71 -18.43 -7.22
C GLU A 231 14.19 -18.49 -7.44
N GLU A 232 13.44 -19.11 -6.50
CA GLU A 232 11.97 -19.15 -6.52
C GLU A 232 11.33 -17.76 -6.42
N LEU A 233 12.05 -16.76 -5.89
CA LEU A 233 11.51 -15.41 -5.71
C LEU A 233 11.23 -14.73 -7.05
N ALA A 234 11.90 -15.11 -8.13
CA ALA A 234 11.60 -14.61 -9.47
C ALA A 234 10.18 -14.97 -9.93
N ASP A 235 9.61 -16.08 -9.43
CA ASP A 235 8.26 -16.52 -9.83
C ASP A 235 7.15 -15.60 -9.32
N ILE A 236 7.44 -14.69 -8.38
CA ILE A 236 6.45 -13.69 -7.94
C ILE A 236 6.02 -12.77 -9.08
N GLU A 237 6.87 -12.60 -10.10
CA GLU A 237 6.56 -11.80 -11.29
C GLU A 237 5.48 -12.43 -12.16
N GLN A 238 5.16 -13.71 -11.95
CA GLN A 238 4.07 -14.41 -12.64
C GLN A 238 2.72 -14.19 -11.93
N ILE A 239 2.74 -13.76 -10.66
CA ILE A 239 1.52 -13.54 -9.89
C ILE A 239 0.77 -12.33 -10.46
N ARG A 240 -0.52 -12.51 -10.76
CA ARG A 240 -1.46 -11.45 -11.17
C ARG A 240 -2.58 -11.35 -10.16
N ILE A 241 -2.71 -10.20 -9.50
CA ILE A 241 -3.72 -9.99 -8.47
C ILE A 241 -4.68 -8.90 -8.93
N PRO A 242 -5.98 -9.21 -9.14
CA PRO A 242 -6.93 -8.18 -9.55
C PRO A 242 -7.04 -7.07 -8.51
N ARG A 243 -6.90 -5.82 -8.98
CA ARG A 243 -6.96 -4.63 -8.13
C ARG A 243 -8.35 -4.45 -7.52
N CYS A 244 -9.39 -4.64 -8.33
CA CYS A 244 -10.77 -4.48 -7.90
C CYS A 244 -11.22 -5.65 -7.00
N VAL A 245 -11.33 -5.40 -5.69
CA VAL A 245 -11.70 -6.43 -4.71
C VAL A 245 -13.15 -6.92 -4.82
N VAL A 246 -14.07 -6.12 -5.39
CA VAL A 246 -15.50 -6.49 -5.49
C VAL A 246 -15.71 -7.60 -6.53
N GLY A 247 -15.01 -7.56 -7.66
CA GLY A 247 -14.99 -8.65 -8.64
C GLY A 247 -16.31 -9.00 -9.37
N VAL A 248 -17.44 -8.38 -9.03
CA VAL A 248 -18.72 -8.47 -9.74
C VAL A 248 -19.28 -7.08 -10.04
N ASP A 249 -20.12 -6.99 -11.06
CA ASP A 249 -20.90 -5.79 -11.36
C ASP A 249 -22.18 -5.76 -10.51
N LYS A 250 -22.58 -4.56 -10.07
CA LYS A 250 -23.79 -4.30 -9.27
C LYS A 250 -24.00 -5.32 -8.12
N PRO A 251 -23.08 -5.39 -7.13
CA PRO A 251 -23.20 -6.34 -6.04
C PRO A 251 -24.44 -6.06 -5.19
N ILE A 252 -25.28 -7.08 -4.96
CA ILE A 252 -26.44 -7.00 -4.06
C ILE A 252 -26.09 -7.38 -2.62
N CYS A 253 -24.98 -8.11 -2.43
CA CYS A 253 -24.50 -8.53 -1.11
C CYS A 253 -22.98 -8.53 -1.07
N ILE A 254 -22.41 -7.93 -0.01
CA ILE A 254 -20.97 -7.91 0.22
C ILE A 254 -20.68 -8.44 1.61
N GLN A 255 -19.84 -9.47 1.69
CA GLN A 255 -19.43 -10.14 2.91
C GLN A 255 -17.92 -10.01 3.11
N ILE A 256 -17.50 -9.85 4.36
CA ILE A 256 -16.09 -9.91 4.75
C ILE A 256 -15.84 -11.23 5.46
N HIS A 257 -14.83 -11.96 5.01
CA HIS A 257 -14.41 -13.23 5.59
C HIS A 257 -12.97 -13.11 6.06
N GLY A 258 -12.77 -13.16 7.37
CA GLY A 258 -11.47 -13.14 7.99
C GLY A 258 -11.06 -14.53 8.45
N PHE A 259 -9.87 -14.98 8.07
CA PHE A 259 -9.30 -16.27 8.50
C PHE A 259 -8.08 -16.00 9.37
N ALA A 260 -7.98 -16.73 10.48
CA ALA A 260 -6.84 -16.69 11.39
C ALA A 260 -6.33 -18.11 11.62
N ASP A 261 -5.02 -18.28 11.51
CA ASP A 261 -4.35 -19.58 11.67
C ASP A 261 -2.91 -19.39 12.20
N ALA A 262 -2.39 -20.41 12.86
CA ALA A 262 -1.04 -20.41 13.39
C ALA A 262 -0.31 -21.74 13.22
N SER A 263 1.01 -21.62 13.19
CA SER A 263 1.94 -22.72 13.34
C SER A 263 2.97 -22.34 14.41
N ILE A 264 3.81 -23.30 14.78
CA ILE A 264 4.95 -23.04 15.67
C ILE A 264 6.00 -22.10 15.06
N LYS A 265 5.96 -21.85 13.73
CA LYS A 265 6.92 -20.98 13.03
C LYS A 265 6.39 -19.56 12.83
N ALA A 266 5.09 -19.42 12.58
CA ALA A 266 4.45 -18.14 12.31
C ALA A 266 2.94 -18.24 12.51
N TYR A 267 2.30 -17.10 12.73
CA TYR A 267 0.85 -16.96 12.74
C TYR A 267 0.42 -15.85 11.80
N ALA A 268 -0.77 -15.98 11.22
CA ALA A 268 -1.23 -15.09 10.18
C ALA A 268 -2.74 -14.88 10.23
N ALA A 269 -3.16 -13.81 9.56
CA ALA A 269 -4.55 -13.50 9.30
C ALA A 269 -4.71 -13.06 7.85
N ALA A 270 -5.81 -13.47 7.21
CA ALA A 270 -6.16 -13.07 5.85
C ALA A 270 -7.61 -12.57 5.81
N MET A 271 -7.84 -11.44 5.16
CA MET A 271 -9.15 -10.83 5.01
C MET A 271 -9.57 -10.86 3.55
N TYR A 272 -10.67 -11.56 3.27
CA TYR A 272 -11.28 -11.69 1.96
C TYR A 272 -12.59 -10.91 1.89
N LEU A 273 -12.90 -10.42 0.69
CA LEU A 273 -14.21 -9.93 0.32
C LEU A 273 -14.89 -10.98 -0.56
N ARG A 274 -16.15 -11.28 -0.25
CA ARG A 274 -17.05 -12.00 -1.15
C ARG A 274 -18.17 -11.06 -1.59
N ALA A 275 -18.35 -10.91 -2.89
CA ALA A 275 -19.46 -10.17 -3.46
C ALA A 275 -20.37 -11.11 -4.24
N THR A 276 -21.67 -10.84 -4.18
CA THR A 276 -22.71 -11.57 -4.91
C THR A 276 -23.50 -10.59 -5.77
N ASP A 277 -23.68 -10.92 -7.05
CA ASP A 277 -24.51 -10.14 -7.97
C ASP A 277 -25.99 -10.59 -7.95
N GLU A 278 -26.83 -9.93 -8.74
CA GLU A 278 -28.26 -10.22 -8.85
C GLU A 278 -28.57 -11.60 -9.45
N HIS A 279 -27.62 -12.19 -10.17
CA HIS A 279 -27.74 -13.53 -10.77
C HIS A 279 -27.26 -14.64 -9.83
N GLY A 280 -26.76 -14.29 -8.64
CA GLY A 280 -26.22 -15.23 -7.67
C GLY A 280 -24.77 -15.64 -7.93
N ASN A 281 -24.07 -15.01 -8.88
CA ASN A 281 -22.64 -15.28 -9.08
C ASN A 281 -21.83 -14.70 -7.93
N HIS A 282 -20.77 -15.40 -7.55
CA HIS A 282 -19.88 -14.98 -6.47
C HIS A 282 -18.48 -14.68 -6.98
N ALA A 283 -17.92 -13.53 -6.55
CA ALA A 283 -16.50 -13.28 -6.65
C ALA A 283 -15.90 -13.21 -5.24
N THR A 284 -14.75 -13.85 -5.05
CA THR A 284 -13.98 -13.76 -3.80
C THR A 284 -12.57 -13.26 -4.08
N ARG A 285 -12.14 -12.23 -3.34
CA ARG A 285 -10.81 -11.62 -3.50
C ARG A 285 -10.15 -11.38 -2.15
N LEU A 286 -8.85 -11.62 -2.05
CA LEU A 286 -8.05 -11.21 -0.90
C LEU A 286 -7.95 -9.69 -0.91
N ILE A 287 -8.32 -9.04 0.20
CA ILE A 287 -8.15 -7.59 0.38
C ILE A 287 -6.75 -7.32 0.94
N ALA A 288 -6.42 -8.00 2.04
CA ALA A 288 -5.16 -7.82 2.75
C ALA A 288 -4.93 -9.03 3.65
N ALA A 289 -3.66 -9.28 3.98
CA ALA A 289 -3.28 -10.23 5.00
C ALA A 289 -2.31 -9.58 6.00
N LYS A 290 -1.93 -10.34 7.02
CA LYS A 290 -0.80 -10.01 7.88
C LYS A 290 -0.23 -11.28 8.48
N SER A 291 1.09 -11.40 8.48
CA SER A 291 1.80 -12.49 9.13
C SER A 291 2.80 -11.96 10.16
N ARG A 292 3.07 -12.77 11.18
CA ARG A 292 4.11 -12.54 12.18
C ARG A 292 4.87 -13.83 12.43
N VAL A 293 6.19 -13.74 12.49
CA VAL A 293 7.03 -14.88 12.89
C VAL A 293 6.76 -15.18 14.36
N ALA A 294 6.66 -16.47 14.71
CA ALA A 294 6.45 -16.90 16.08
C ALA A 294 7.64 -16.44 16.95
N PRO A 295 7.40 -16.05 18.21
CA PRO A 295 8.48 -15.71 19.13
C PRO A 295 9.43 -16.89 19.35
N LEU A 296 10.72 -16.61 19.57
CA LEU A 296 11.70 -17.65 19.94
C LEU A 296 11.39 -18.25 21.33
N LYS A 297 10.76 -17.46 22.21
CA LYS A 297 10.24 -17.98 23.48
C LYS A 297 9.10 -18.95 23.17
N VAL A 298 9.18 -20.16 23.73
CA VAL A 298 8.16 -21.20 23.54
C VAL A 298 6.80 -20.70 24.00
N VAL A 299 5.85 -20.71 23.07
CA VAL A 299 4.43 -20.38 23.28
C VAL A 299 3.63 -21.57 22.73
N SER A 300 2.59 -22.00 23.44
CA SER A 300 1.76 -23.10 22.97
C SER A 300 1.03 -22.73 21.67
N LEU A 301 0.75 -23.72 20.83
CA LEU A 301 0.05 -23.51 19.56
C LEU A 301 -1.27 -22.77 19.76
N ALA A 302 -2.10 -23.19 20.72
CA ALA A 302 -3.36 -22.51 21.04
C ALA A 302 -3.19 -21.01 21.37
N LYS A 303 -2.08 -20.61 22.02
CA LYS A 303 -1.81 -19.19 22.28
C LYS A 303 -1.37 -18.43 21.03
N LEU A 304 -0.70 -19.09 20.08
CA LEU A 304 -0.37 -18.52 18.78
C LEU A 304 -1.62 -18.37 17.91
N GLU A 305 -2.52 -19.35 17.94
CA GLU A 305 -3.86 -19.27 17.32
C GLU A 305 -4.65 -18.07 17.86
N LEU A 306 -4.65 -17.88 19.18
CA LEU A 306 -5.29 -16.70 19.79
C LEU A 306 -4.61 -15.39 19.33
N CYS A 307 -3.29 -15.40 19.12
CA CYS A 307 -2.60 -14.23 18.56
C CYS A 307 -2.97 -13.99 17.10
N ALA A 308 -3.22 -15.04 16.30
CA ALA A 308 -3.74 -14.94 14.94
C ALA A 308 -5.13 -14.30 14.93
N ALA A 309 -6.03 -14.74 15.82
CA ALA A 309 -7.38 -14.17 15.95
C ALA A 309 -7.34 -12.67 16.31
N VAL A 310 -6.48 -12.29 17.26
CA VAL A 310 -6.26 -10.86 17.59
C VAL A 310 -5.69 -10.09 16.41
N LEU A 311 -4.75 -10.68 15.67
CA LEU A 311 -4.16 -10.08 14.47
C LEU A 311 -5.23 -9.83 13.40
N LEU A 312 -6.15 -10.78 13.21
CA LEU A 312 -7.25 -10.67 12.25
C LEU A 312 -8.17 -9.50 12.57
N ILE A 313 -8.64 -9.38 13.81
CA ILE A 313 -9.53 -8.27 14.19
C ILE A 313 -8.83 -6.92 14.05
N ARG A 314 -7.54 -6.83 14.39
CA ARG A 314 -6.74 -5.61 14.16
C ARG A 314 -6.62 -5.27 12.68
N LEU A 315 -6.40 -6.27 11.83
CA LEU A 315 -6.35 -6.09 10.38
C LEU A 315 -7.69 -5.57 9.84
N VAL A 316 -8.80 -6.22 10.21
CA VAL A 316 -10.15 -5.85 9.77
C VAL A 316 -10.51 -4.44 10.22
N ASN A 317 -10.30 -4.11 11.50
CA ASN A 317 -10.61 -2.78 12.05
C ASN A 317 -9.78 -1.67 11.41
N LYS A 318 -8.57 -1.98 10.91
CA LYS A 318 -7.72 -1.00 10.23
C LYS A 318 -8.13 -0.80 8.77
N ILE A 319 -8.41 -1.87 8.04
CA ILE A 319 -8.60 -1.82 6.59
C ILE A 319 -10.04 -1.53 6.20
N LEU A 320 -11.02 -2.14 6.88
CA LEU A 320 -12.42 -2.08 6.46
C LEU A 320 -12.98 -0.64 6.38
N PRO A 321 -12.70 0.27 7.34
CA PRO A 321 -13.15 1.66 7.22
C PRO A 321 -12.58 2.38 5.99
N SER A 322 -11.37 2.02 5.56
CA SER A 322 -10.69 2.65 4.43
C SER A 322 -11.29 2.25 3.08
N LEU A 323 -11.94 1.08 3.01
CA LEU A 323 -12.57 0.59 1.78
C LEU A 323 -13.81 1.38 1.38
N ARG A 324 -14.48 2.08 2.32
CA ARG A 324 -15.72 2.82 2.07
C ARG A 324 -16.81 1.98 1.39
N ILE A 325 -16.86 0.68 1.71
CA ILE A 325 -17.85 -0.27 1.19
C ILE A 325 -18.82 -0.66 2.31
N ASN A 326 -20.12 -0.60 2.01
CA ASN A 326 -21.14 -1.14 2.90
C ASN A 326 -21.11 -2.67 2.86
N CYS A 327 -20.72 -3.27 3.97
CA CYS A 327 -20.65 -4.70 4.14
C CYS A 327 -21.89 -5.20 4.90
N SER A 328 -22.61 -6.15 4.30
CA SER A 328 -23.82 -6.74 4.87
C SER A 328 -23.52 -7.66 6.06
N ARG A 329 -22.43 -8.45 5.98
CA ARG A 329 -22.07 -9.43 7.01
C ARG A 329 -20.57 -9.64 7.13
N ARG A 330 -20.10 -9.89 8.35
CA ARG A 330 -18.70 -10.16 8.67
C ARG A 330 -18.60 -11.52 9.35
N TYR A 331 -17.72 -12.36 8.85
CA TYR A 331 -17.45 -13.69 9.38
C TYR A 331 -15.97 -13.82 9.73
N PHE A 332 -15.67 -14.32 10.92
CA PHE A 332 -14.30 -14.56 11.38
C PHE A 332 -14.14 -16.03 11.71
N TRP A 333 -13.15 -16.66 11.08
CA TRP A 333 -12.95 -18.10 11.06
C TRP A 333 -11.63 -18.45 11.76
N SER A 334 -11.69 -19.47 12.60
CA SER A 334 -10.56 -20.19 13.18
C SER A 334 -10.97 -21.64 13.32
N ASP A 335 -10.06 -22.56 13.01
CA ASP A 335 -10.23 -24.01 13.19
C ASP A 335 -9.90 -24.46 14.62
N SER A 336 -9.28 -23.59 15.42
CA SER A 336 -8.93 -23.85 16.81
C SER A 336 -10.15 -23.76 17.73
N THR A 337 -10.75 -24.91 18.03
CA THR A 337 -11.86 -25.03 18.99
C THR A 337 -11.52 -24.47 20.37
N ILE A 338 -10.26 -24.56 20.79
CA ILE A 338 -9.75 -23.97 22.03
C ILE A 338 -9.88 -22.45 22.01
N VAL A 339 -9.47 -21.80 20.91
CA VAL A 339 -9.57 -20.35 20.76
C VAL A 339 -11.03 -19.90 20.69
N LEU A 340 -11.88 -20.64 19.97
CA LEU A 340 -13.31 -20.35 19.93
C LEU A 340 -13.95 -20.43 21.32
N ALA A 341 -13.58 -21.44 22.13
CA ALA A 341 -14.05 -21.57 23.51
C ALA A 341 -13.53 -20.45 24.43
N TRP A 342 -12.28 -20.00 24.24
CA TRP A 342 -11.73 -18.87 24.98
C TRP A 342 -12.45 -17.56 24.66
N ILE A 343 -12.74 -17.31 23.37
CA ILE A 343 -13.42 -16.11 22.90
C ILE A 343 -14.89 -16.08 23.37
N SER A 344 -15.57 -17.22 23.37
CA SER A 344 -16.98 -17.30 23.78
C SER A 344 -17.20 -17.23 25.30
N SER A 345 -16.14 -17.32 26.09
CA SER A 345 -16.21 -17.33 27.55
C SER A 345 -15.77 -15.99 28.16
N PRO A 346 -16.31 -15.60 29.33
CA PRO A 346 -15.90 -14.38 30.02
C PRO A 346 -14.39 -14.34 30.35
N ALA A 347 -13.74 -13.20 30.07
CA ALA A 347 -12.30 -13.03 30.18
C ALA A 347 -11.71 -13.36 31.57
N PHE A 348 -12.46 -13.08 32.65
CA PHE A 348 -12.02 -13.32 34.04
C PHE A 348 -11.80 -14.81 34.36
N ARG A 349 -12.32 -15.74 33.55
CA ARG A 349 -12.09 -17.19 33.72
C ARG A 349 -10.69 -17.61 33.30
N TRP A 350 -9.98 -16.76 32.56
CA TRP A 350 -8.72 -17.13 31.93
C TRP A 350 -7.51 -16.51 32.61
N LYS A 351 -6.36 -17.17 32.45
CA LYS A 351 -5.07 -16.60 32.84
C LYS A 351 -4.78 -15.34 32.02
N THR A 352 -3.99 -14.44 32.61
CA THR A 352 -3.63 -13.10 32.10
C THR A 352 -3.39 -13.05 30.59
N PHE A 353 -2.63 -14.00 30.02
CA PHE A 353 -2.34 -14.00 28.58
C PHE A 353 -3.60 -14.05 27.70
N VAL A 354 -4.54 -14.93 28.05
CA VAL A 354 -5.77 -15.14 27.30
C VAL A 354 -6.79 -14.05 27.66
N ALA A 355 -6.95 -13.75 28.96
CA ALA A 355 -7.87 -12.74 29.45
C ALA A 355 -7.66 -11.37 28.78
N HIS A 356 -6.42 -10.89 28.67
CA HIS A 356 -6.09 -9.60 28.05
C HIS A 356 -6.32 -9.53 26.53
N ARG A 357 -6.63 -10.66 25.87
CA ARG A 357 -6.83 -10.74 24.41
C ARG A 357 -8.28 -10.95 24.02
N VAL A 358 -9.09 -11.53 24.92
CA VAL A 358 -10.52 -11.76 24.71
C VAL A 358 -11.40 -10.70 25.38
N GLY A 359 -10.88 -10.05 26.44
CA GLY A 359 -11.58 -9.01 27.21
C GLY A 359 -11.28 -7.59 26.77
#